data_AF-A0A9N9B467-F1
#
_entry.id   AF-A0A9N9B467-F1
#
_cell.length_a   1.000
_cell.length_b   1.000
_cell.length_c   1.000
_cell.angle_alpha   90.00
_cell.angle_beta   90.00
_cell.angle_gamma   90.00
#
_symmetry.space_group_name_H-M   'P 1'
#
loop_
_entity.id
_entity.type
_entity.pdbx_description
1 polymer ?
#
loop_
_entity_poly.entity_id
_entity_poly.type
_entity_poly.pdbx_seq_one_letter_code
_entity_poly.pdbx_strand_id
1 'polypeptide(L)'
;MTGISMPNGEQELANLSLLCGKVFGHENFLTIIARISKTASNQGKYFAPSCDFVVCYAKNKSHISTSDFYDEVDEDLYAKEDEKGRYRDDIALFQSSLETRLNLRYYIQCPDGSLVIPPGSTLPQQKKEGVPVSIFKETKKSPLLDQDGTRSKYNVYVKSYLETRKDKGVKPRNFLIDKNFLNRRGTDYLKTLGLDFPYSKPKELIIHLLEKVHLAKDAIVLDFFAGSGTTGEAVLELNREEKSQRKFILCTNNEGQIAEEVCYPRLRKVIKGYVKKNKADEMIKGLEGNLQYFQTDLISVENLLNISDEKRHELTEKAG
;
A
#
# COMPACT_ATOMS: atom_id res chain seq x y z
N MET A 1 -3.08 7.45 10.02
CA MET A 1 -3.86 7.09 8.82
C MET A 1 -4.70 5.89 9.17
N THR A 2 -5.98 5.86 8.81
CA THR A 2 -6.81 4.66 9.01
C THR A 2 -6.92 3.95 7.67
N GLY A 3 -6.39 2.73 7.59
CA GLY A 3 -6.55 1.84 6.44
C GLY A 3 -7.56 0.75 6.80
N ILE A 4 -8.71 0.72 6.14
CA ILE A 4 -9.71 -0.34 6.34
C ILE A 4 -9.59 -1.33 5.19
N SER A 5 -9.21 -2.58 5.48
CA SER A 5 -9.13 -3.68 4.52
C SER A 5 -10.38 -4.56 4.61
N MET A 6 -11.10 -4.75 3.50
CA MET A 6 -12.34 -5.53 3.49
C MET A 6 -12.17 -6.92 2.86
N PRO A 7 -12.66 -8.00 3.48
CA PRO A 7 -13.04 -9.23 2.79
C PRO A 7 -14.28 -8.99 1.91
N ASN A 8 -14.31 -9.49 0.67
CA ASN A 8 -15.40 -9.26 -0.32
C ASN A 8 -15.49 -7.82 -0.86
N GLY A 9 -14.31 -7.22 -1.12
CA GLY A 9 -14.10 -5.78 -1.14
C GLY A 9 -14.88 -4.93 -2.14
N GLU A 10 -15.62 -5.48 -3.10
CA GLU A 10 -16.37 -4.67 -4.09
C GLU A 10 -17.77 -4.25 -3.59
N GLN A 11 -18.49 -5.13 -2.91
CA GLN A 11 -19.92 -4.91 -2.58
C GLN A 11 -20.13 -3.69 -1.69
N GLU A 12 -19.26 -3.52 -0.69
CA GLU A 12 -19.38 -2.44 0.30
C GLU A 12 -18.42 -1.29 0.06
N LEU A 13 -17.63 -1.29 -1.03
CA LEU A 13 -16.60 -0.25 -1.25
C LEU A 13 -17.20 1.14 -1.33
N ALA A 14 -18.30 1.26 -2.09
CA ALA A 14 -18.99 2.53 -2.26
C ALA A 14 -19.58 3.01 -0.92
N ASN A 15 -20.29 2.11 -0.22
CA ASN A 15 -20.92 2.41 1.06
C ASN A 15 -19.89 2.83 2.12
N LEU A 16 -18.79 2.07 2.25
CA LEU A 16 -17.71 2.38 3.17
C LEU A 16 -17.03 3.70 2.82
N SER A 17 -16.78 3.97 1.53
CA SER A 17 -16.15 5.21 1.09
C SER A 17 -17.01 6.43 1.40
N LEU A 18 -18.33 6.32 1.20
CA LEU A 18 -19.29 7.36 1.57
C LEU A 18 -19.38 7.57 3.08
N LEU A 19 -19.42 6.48 3.86
CA LEU A 19 -19.45 6.54 5.32
C LEU A 19 -18.17 7.18 5.87
N CYS A 20 -17.00 6.76 5.38
CA CYS A 20 -15.72 7.34 5.76
C CYS A 20 -15.65 8.82 5.37
N GLY A 21 -16.16 9.20 4.22
CA GLY A 21 -16.25 10.61 3.82
C GLY A 21 -17.11 11.45 4.76
N LYS A 22 -18.20 10.89 5.30
CA LYS A 22 -19.02 11.55 6.34
C LYS A 22 -18.31 11.65 7.70
N VAL A 23 -17.57 10.62 8.10
CA VAL A 23 -16.91 10.55 9.41
C VAL A 23 -15.62 11.36 9.45
N PHE A 24 -14.79 11.28 8.41
CA PHE A 24 -13.46 11.88 8.34
C PHE A 24 -13.40 13.16 7.50
N GLY A 25 -14.44 13.48 6.73
CA GLY A 25 -14.42 14.55 5.73
C GLY A 25 -13.88 14.05 4.39
N HIS A 26 -14.58 14.39 3.30
CA HIS A 26 -14.18 13.98 1.94
C HIS A 26 -12.83 14.58 1.52
N GLU A 27 -12.49 15.76 2.03
CA GLU A 27 -11.21 16.43 1.83
C GLU A 27 -10.02 15.66 2.44
N ASN A 28 -10.28 14.83 3.45
CA ASN A 28 -9.27 14.00 4.12
C ASN A 28 -9.07 12.63 3.45
N PHE A 29 -9.76 12.35 2.35
CA PHE A 29 -9.53 11.18 1.53
C PHE A 29 -8.13 11.21 0.89
N LEU A 30 -7.40 10.09 0.99
CA LEU A 30 -6.08 9.94 0.40
C LEU A 30 -6.14 9.16 -0.90
N THR A 31 -6.59 7.90 -0.83
CA THR A 31 -6.69 7.01 -1.99
C THR A 31 -7.47 5.74 -1.64
N ILE A 32 -7.81 4.97 -2.67
CA ILE A 32 -8.20 3.56 -2.54
C ILE A 32 -7.07 2.74 -3.16
N ILE A 33 -6.52 1.81 -2.39
CA ILE A 33 -5.50 0.87 -2.84
C ILE A 33 -6.21 -0.41 -3.26
N ALA A 34 -6.09 -0.78 -4.54
CA ALA A 34 -6.54 -2.07 -5.04
C ALA A 34 -5.41 -3.10 -4.90
N ARG A 35 -5.71 -4.30 -4.41
CA ARG A 35 -4.74 -5.38 -4.16
C ARG A 35 -5.20 -6.66 -4.85
N ILE A 36 -4.32 -7.31 -5.59
CA ILE A 36 -4.55 -8.69 -6.05
C ILE A 36 -4.49 -9.62 -4.82
N SER A 37 -5.65 -10.18 -4.43
CA SER A 37 -5.79 -11.02 -3.25
C SER A 37 -5.68 -12.51 -3.55
N LYS A 38 -5.90 -12.91 -4.81
CA LYS A 38 -5.73 -14.27 -5.34
C LYS A 38 -5.40 -14.23 -6.83
N THR A 39 -4.56 -15.16 -7.31
CA THR A 39 -4.09 -15.18 -8.71
C THR A 39 -5.03 -15.93 -9.66
N ALA A 40 -5.91 -16.78 -9.15
CA ALA A 40 -6.85 -17.56 -9.94
C ALA A 40 -8.18 -17.66 -9.19
N SER A 41 -9.28 -17.38 -9.90
CA SER A 41 -10.64 -17.59 -9.41
C SER A 41 -11.58 -17.75 -10.61
N ASN A 42 -11.78 -18.96 -11.12
CA ASN A 42 -12.87 -19.19 -12.08
C ASN A 42 -14.26 -19.18 -11.44
N GLN A 43 -14.35 -18.83 -10.16
CA GLN A 43 -15.60 -18.63 -9.47
C GLN A 43 -16.06 -17.19 -9.68
N GLY A 44 -17.17 -17.01 -10.39
CA GLY A 44 -17.79 -15.73 -10.67
C GLY A 44 -18.72 -15.84 -11.87
N LYS A 45 -19.88 -15.18 -11.82
CA LYS A 45 -20.89 -15.29 -12.88
C LYS A 45 -20.50 -14.55 -14.16
N TYR A 46 -19.83 -13.41 -14.01
CA TYR A 46 -19.46 -12.51 -15.11
C TYR A 46 -17.95 -12.25 -15.16
N PHE A 47 -17.33 -12.06 -13.99
CA PHE A 47 -15.88 -11.84 -13.85
C PHE A 47 -15.32 -12.73 -12.75
N ALA A 48 -14.03 -13.04 -12.85
CA ALA A 48 -13.23 -13.71 -11.83
C ALA A 48 -12.81 -12.68 -10.75
N PRO A 49 -13.53 -12.57 -9.61
CA PRO A 49 -13.15 -11.63 -8.56
C PRO A 49 -11.81 -12.08 -8.03
N SER A 50 -10.81 -11.20 -8.00
CA SER A 50 -9.43 -11.52 -7.61
C SER A 50 -8.75 -10.38 -6.85
N CYS A 51 -9.47 -9.30 -6.61
CA CYS A 51 -8.98 -8.10 -5.95
C CYS A 51 -9.79 -7.77 -4.71
N ASP A 52 -9.10 -7.17 -3.72
CA ASP A 52 -9.71 -6.51 -2.58
C ASP A 52 -9.19 -5.07 -2.50
N PHE A 53 -9.80 -4.25 -1.64
CA PHE A 53 -9.49 -2.82 -1.54
C PHE A 53 -9.09 -2.44 -0.11
N VAL A 54 -8.23 -1.42 -0.01
CA VAL A 54 -7.91 -0.71 1.22
C VAL A 54 -8.30 0.75 1.02
N VAL A 55 -9.20 1.25 1.86
CA VAL A 55 -9.63 2.65 1.85
C VAL A 55 -8.75 3.45 2.82
N CYS A 56 -8.11 4.51 2.34
CA CYS A 56 -7.15 5.29 3.12
C CYS A 56 -7.65 6.71 3.38
N TYR A 57 -7.78 7.06 4.67
CA TYR A 57 -8.12 8.41 5.12
C TYR A 57 -7.08 8.97 6.11
N ALA A 58 -6.88 10.28 6.04
CA ALA A 58 -6.17 11.05 7.04
C ALA A 58 -7.14 11.56 8.11
N LYS A 59 -6.63 11.89 9.30
CA LYS A 59 -7.39 12.69 10.28
C LYS A 59 -7.45 14.15 9.85
N ASN A 60 -6.31 14.68 9.38
CA ASN A 60 -6.18 15.98 8.77
C ASN A 60 -5.10 15.90 7.69
N LYS A 61 -5.52 15.94 6.42
CA LYS A 61 -4.62 15.80 5.27
C LYS A 61 -3.64 16.95 5.13
N SER A 62 -3.99 18.15 5.62
CA SER A 62 -3.11 19.33 5.52
C SER A 62 -1.88 19.25 6.43
N HIS A 63 -1.90 18.38 7.45
CA HIS A 63 -0.77 18.14 8.36
C HIS A 63 0.15 17.01 7.89
N ILE A 64 -0.13 16.40 6.75
CA ILE A 64 0.66 15.31 6.20
C ILE A 64 1.64 15.88 5.18
N SER A 65 2.94 15.70 5.40
CA SER A 65 3.93 16.11 4.42
C SER A 65 3.91 15.19 3.21
N THR A 66 3.91 15.77 2.01
CA THR A 66 4.02 14.98 0.77
C THR A 66 5.41 14.40 0.56
N SER A 67 6.44 14.92 1.26
CA SER A 67 7.79 14.34 1.25
C SER A 67 7.81 12.94 1.88
N ASP A 68 6.86 12.66 2.76
CA ASP A 68 6.75 11.41 3.49
C ASP A 68 5.91 10.40 2.70
N PHE A 69 5.89 10.47 1.37
CA PHE A 69 5.18 9.52 0.50
C PHE A 69 6.04 9.18 -0.71
N TYR A 70 7.32 8.91 -0.45
CA TYR A 70 8.29 8.53 -1.45
C TYR A 70 9.01 7.26 -1.01
N ASP A 71 8.83 6.22 -1.82
CA ASP A 71 9.47 4.93 -1.71
C ASP A 71 10.83 4.93 -2.38
N GLU A 72 11.64 3.94 -2.00
CA GLU A 72 12.87 3.61 -2.71
C GLU A 72 12.61 3.30 -4.19
N VAL A 73 13.61 3.63 -5.01
CA VAL A 73 13.55 3.38 -6.44
C VAL A 73 13.94 1.93 -6.69
N ASP A 74 13.08 1.20 -7.39
CA ASP A 74 13.43 -0.10 -7.97
C ASP A 74 14.55 0.08 -9.01
N GLU A 75 15.77 -0.26 -8.62
CA GLU A 75 16.96 -0.13 -9.43
C GLU A 75 16.96 -1.05 -10.65
N ASP A 76 16.27 -2.20 -10.58
CA ASP A 76 16.26 -3.20 -11.66
C ASP A 76 15.60 -2.64 -12.93
N LEU A 77 14.74 -1.64 -12.78
CA LEU A 77 14.12 -0.92 -13.90
C LEU A 77 15.12 -0.05 -14.68
N TYR A 78 16.29 0.25 -14.11
CA TYR A 78 17.33 1.12 -14.69
C TYR A 78 18.50 0.28 -15.23
N ALA A 79 18.21 -0.49 -16.29
CA ALA A 79 19.12 -1.47 -16.88
C ALA A 79 20.14 -0.91 -17.89
N LYS A 80 20.03 0.37 -18.28
CA LYS A 80 20.92 1.02 -19.27
C LYS A 80 21.85 2.00 -18.58
N GLU A 81 22.98 2.35 -19.20
CA GLU A 81 23.97 3.27 -18.64
C GLU A 81 24.59 4.16 -19.72
N ASP A 82 24.91 5.40 -19.38
CA ASP A 82 25.72 6.33 -20.18
C ASP A 82 26.63 7.17 -19.26
N GLU A 83 27.32 8.19 -19.79
CA GLU A 83 28.23 9.07 -19.04
C GLU A 83 27.59 9.77 -17.82
N LYS A 84 26.26 9.87 -17.76
CA LYS A 84 25.49 10.44 -16.63
C LYS A 84 24.99 9.37 -15.65
N GLY A 85 25.27 8.10 -15.91
CA GLY A 85 24.93 6.96 -15.05
C GLY A 85 23.77 6.11 -15.56
N ARG A 86 23.24 5.26 -14.66
CA ARG A 86 22.16 4.31 -14.99
C ARG A 86 20.85 5.00 -15.29
N TYR A 87 20.13 4.56 -16.33
CA TYR A 87 18.87 5.13 -16.79
C TYR A 87 17.88 4.07 -17.31
N ARG A 88 16.62 4.50 -17.43
CA ARG A 88 15.54 3.80 -18.14
C ARG A 88 14.94 4.70 -19.22
N ASP A 89 14.45 4.10 -20.30
CA ASP A 89 13.94 4.80 -21.48
C ASP A 89 12.64 4.17 -22.04
N ASP A 90 11.88 3.52 -21.18
CA ASP A 90 10.64 2.81 -21.50
C ASP A 90 9.40 3.73 -21.46
N ILE A 91 9.55 4.96 -20.96
CA ILE A 91 8.49 5.96 -20.89
C ILE A 91 8.59 6.89 -22.12
N ALA A 92 7.62 6.79 -23.01
CA ALA A 92 7.49 7.70 -24.14
C ALA A 92 7.18 9.13 -23.64
N LEU A 93 7.80 10.13 -24.29
CA LEU A 93 7.57 11.55 -24.03
C LEU A 93 6.10 11.93 -24.22
N PHE A 94 5.47 11.35 -25.25
CA PHE A 94 4.05 11.50 -25.49
C PHE A 94 3.34 10.15 -25.44
N GLN A 95 2.24 10.10 -24.69
CA GLN A 95 1.38 8.93 -24.59
C GLN A 95 -0.03 9.37 -25.02
N SER A 96 -0.63 8.62 -25.94
CA SER A 96 -1.94 8.95 -26.54
C SER A 96 -3.10 9.01 -25.55
N SER A 97 -2.93 8.51 -24.34
CA SER A 97 -3.91 8.56 -23.24
C SER A 97 -3.86 9.85 -22.41
N LEU A 98 -2.84 10.71 -22.60
CA LEU A 98 -2.76 12.00 -21.92
C LEU A 98 -3.54 13.04 -22.74
N GLU A 99 -4.46 13.77 -22.09
CA GLU A 99 -5.15 14.89 -22.72
C GLU A 99 -4.13 15.86 -23.33
N THR A 100 -4.40 16.29 -24.55
CA THR A 100 -3.56 17.23 -25.30
C THR A 100 -3.58 18.60 -24.61
N ARG A 101 -2.64 18.83 -23.69
CA ARG A 101 -2.45 20.15 -23.09
C ARG A 101 -1.86 21.10 -24.14
N LEU A 102 -2.47 22.28 -24.26
CA LEU A 102 -2.10 23.29 -25.28
C LEU A 102 -0.61 23.66 -25.23
N ASN A 103 0.01 23.60 -24.06
CA ASN A 103 1.42 23.90 -23.80
C ASN A 103 2.38 22.72 -23.98
N LEU A 104 1.91 21.54 -24.41
CA LEU A 104 2.74 20.35 -24.65
C LEU A 104 2.89 20.01 -26.14
N ARG A 105 2.51 20.91 -27.05
CA ARG A 105 2.76 20.77 -28.49
C ARG A 105 3.96 21.61 -28.91
N TYR A 106 5.09 20.97 -29.12
CA TYR A 106 6.32 21.58 -29.64
C TYR A 106 6.98 20.64 -30.65
N TYR A 107 7.72 21.21 -31.61
CA TYR A 107 8.48 20.43 -32.57
C TYR A 107 9.74 19.85 -31.95
N ILE A 108 10.02 18.58 -32.23
CA ILE A 108 11.19 17.84 -31.78
C ILE A 108 11.98 17.41 -33.02
N GLN A 109 13.25 17.80 -33.10
CA GLN A 109 14.12 17.40 -34.19
C GLN A 109 14.64 15.98 -33.97
N CYS A 110 14.39 15.09 -34.93
CA CYS A 110 14.86 13.72 -34.96
C CYS A 110 16.30 13.62 -35.50
N PRO A 111 16.99 12.47 -35.33
CA PRO A 111 18.37 12.28 -35.77
C PRO A 111 18.59 12.45 -37.28
N ASP A 112 17.56 12.18 -38.09
CA ASP A 112 17.58 12.38 -39.54
C ASP A 112 17.23 13.81 -39.99
N GLY A 113 17.02 14.71 -39.03
CA GLY A 113 16.64 16.10 -39.28
C GLY A 113 15.13 16.33 -39.44
N SER A 114 14.30 15.28 -39.50
CA SER A 114 12.85 15.43 -39.53
C SER A 114 12.33 16.05 -38.23
N LEU A 115 11.17 16.72 -38.28
CA LEU A 115 10.51 17.24 -37.07
C LEU A 115 9.29 16.41 -36.75
N VAL A 116 9.10 16.12 -35.48
CA VAL A 116 7.91 15.43 -34.96
C VAL A 116 7.20 16.28 -33.92
N ILE A 117 5.89 16.11 -33.78
CA ILE A 117 5.05 16.88 -32.88
C ILE A 117 3.94 15.99 -32.29
N PRO A 118 3.58 16.16 -31.00
CA PRO A 118 2.37 15.54 -30.46
C PRO A 118 1.11 15.91 -31.27
N PRO A 119 0.11 15.02 -31.42
CA PRO A 119 -1.15 15.32 -32.10
C PRO A 119 -1.93 16.43 -31.38
N GLY A 120 -2.79 17.14 -32.11
CA GLY A 120 -3.62 18.24 -31.60
C GLY A 120 -3.88 19.35 -32.62
N SER A 121 -4.59 20.39 -32.20
CA SER A 121 -5.03 21.50 -33.07
C SER A 121 -4.12 22.74 -33.01
N THR A 122 -3.37 22.96 -31.93
CA THR A 122 -2.52 24.15 -31.77
C THR A 122 -1.14 23.98 -32.36
N LEU A 123 -0.75 24.84 -33.28
CA LEU A 123 0.60 24.83 -33.82
C LEU A 123 1.52 25.74 -32.97
N PRO A 124 2.66 25.23 -32.48
CA PRO A 124 3.63 26.04 -31.75
C PRO A 124 4.19 27.14 -32.66
N GLN A 125 4.30 28.36 -32.12
CA GLN A 125 4.88 29.50 -32.83
C GLN A 125 6.40 29.37 -33.04
N GLN A 126 7.09 28.62 -32.19
CA GLN A 126 8.55 28.41 -32.27
C GLN A 126 8.87 26.97 -32.71
N LYS A 127 9.82 26.83 -33.65
CA LYS A 127 10.24 25.55 -34.23
C LYS A 127 11.30 24.78 -33.40
N LYS A 128 11.62 25.20 -32.18
CA LYS A 128 12.63 24.50 -31.37
C LYS A 128 12.52 24.82 -29.88
N GLU A 129 12.14 23.84 -29.07
CA GLU A 129 12.50 23.81 -27.66
C GLU A 129 13.42 22.60 -27.45
N GLY A 130 14.56 22.84 -26.78
CA GLY A 130 15.49 21.78 -26.42
C GLY A 130 14.85 20.87 -25.39
N VAL A 131 14.39 19.69 -25.81
CA VAL A 131 13.95 18.66 -24.87
C VAL A 131 15.19 18.02 -24.26
N PRO A 132 15.37 18.04 -22.93
CA PRO A 132 16.51 17.37 -22.32
C PRO A 132 16.41 15.86 -22.51
N VAL A 133 17.45 15.31 -23.15
CA VAL A 133 17.82 13.89 -23.20
C VAL A 133 16.71 12.94 -23.66
N SER A 134 16.52 12.91 -24.97
CA SER A 134 15.54 12.06 -25.66
C SER A 134 16.21 10.89 -26.39
N ILE A 135 15.59 9.71 -26.33
CA ILE A 135 15.89 8.55 -27.18
C ILE A 135 14.84 8.46 -28.29
N PHE A 136 15.31 8.37 -29.53
CA PHE A 136 14.45 8.18 -30.70
C PHE A 136 14.43 6.69 -31.06
N LYS A 137 13.23 6.11 -31.10
CA LYS A 137 13.04 4.71 -31.53
C LYS A 137 12.16 4.68 -32.77
N GLU A 138 12.60 4.00 -33.83
CA GLU A 138 11.78 3.82 -35.03
C GLU A 138 10.63 2.85 -34.76
N THR A 139 9.42 3.24 -35.17
CA THR A 139 8.21 2.45 -35.00
C THR A 139 7.12 2.86 -35.99
N LYS A 140 6.38 1.87 -36.48
CA LYS A 140 5.17 2.10 -37.30
C LYS A 140 3.97 2.60 -36.48
N LYS A 141 4.07 2.57 -35.14
CA LYS A 141 2.99 2.88 -34.21
C LYS A 141 3.27 4.15 -33.39
N SER A 142 4.05 5.08 -33.93
CA SER A 142 4.26 6.35 -33.23
C SER A 142 2.93 7.08 -33.05
N PRO A 143 2.64 7.62 -31.86
CA PRO A 143 1.53 8.54 -31.66
C PRO A 143 1.84 9.96 -32.16
N LEU A 144 3.11 10.26 -32.47
CA LEU A 144 3.54 11.57 -32.94
C LEU A 144 3.26 11.74 -34.44
N LEU A 145 3.10 13.00 -34.84
CA LEU A 145 2.94 13.40 -36.23
C LEU A 145 4.23 14.03 -36.75
N ASP A 146 4.47 13.96 -38.05
CA ASP A 146 5.48 14.75 -38.74
C ASP A 146 4.95 16.16 -39.09
N GLN A 147 5.73 16.92 -39.86
CA GLN A 147 5.38 18.29 -40.28
C GLN A 147 4.14 18.35 -41.18
N ASP A 148 3.85 17.27 -41.92
CA ASP A 148 2.74 17.18 -42.85
C ASP A 148 1.47 16.64 -42.17
N GLY A 149 1.53 16.42 -40.85
CA GLY A 149 0.43 15.85 -40.07
C GLY A 149 0.25 14.35 -40.26
N THR A 150 1.20 13.68 -40.92
CA THR A 150 1.21 12.23 -41.09
C THR A 150 1.87 11.57 -39.89
N ARG A 151 1.57 10.29 -39.64
CA ARG A 151 2.17 9.54 -38.54
C ARG A 151 3.69 9.47 -38.69
N SER A 152 4.40 9.89 -37.66
CA SER A 152 5.85 9.82 -37.62
C SER A 152 6.38 8.39 -37.57
N LYS A 153 7.55 8.17 -38.20
CA LYS A 153 8.34 6.94 -38.04
C LYS A 153 9.10 6.87 -36.71
N TYR A 154 9.25 7.99 -36.00
CA TYR A 154 9.93 8.04 -34.70
C TYR A 154 8.93 8.18 -33.56
N ASN A 155 9.16 7.43 -32.49
CA ASN A 155 8.63 7.76 -31.17
C ASN A 155 9.78 8.24 -30.27
N VAL A 156 9.46 9.18 -29.38
CA VAL A 156 10.43 9.87 -28.54
C VAL A 156 10.26 9.40 -27.10
N TYR A 157 11.35 9.01 -26.46
CA TYR A 157 11.39 8.53 -25.08
C TYR A 157 12.30 9.42 -24.25
N VAL A 158 11.99 9.59 -22.97
CA VAL A 158 12.81 10.39 -22.05
C VAL A 158 13.74 9.47 -21.27
N LYS A 159 15.02 9.82 -21.16
CA LYS A 159 15.90 9.14 -20.21
C LYS A 159 15.56 9.58 -18.78
N SER A 160 15.13 8.64 -17.96
CA SER A 160 14.99 8.84 -16.51
C SER A 160 16.19 8.20 -15.83
N TYR A 161 17.04 9.02 -15.20
CA TYR A 161 18.26 8.58 -14.52
C TYR A 161 17.98 8.09 -13.08
N LEU A 162 18.69 7.04 -12.67
CA LEU A 162 18.54 6.40 -11.37
C LEU A 162 18.91 7.35 -10.22
N GLU A 163 20.07 7.99 -10.28
CA GLU A 163 20.56 8.87 -9.22
C GLU A 163 19.61 10.05 -8.97
N THR A 164 19.12 10.70 -10.04
CA THR A 164 18.11 11.77 -9.93
C THR A 164 16.80 11.30 -9.27
N ARG A 165 16.49 10.01 -9.41
CA ARG A 165 15.29 9.39 -8.84
C ARG A 165 15.53 8.92 -7.42
N LYS A 166 16.73 8.45 -7.06
CA LYS A 166 17.09 8.06 -5.69
C LYS A 166 16.92 9.24 -4.72
N ASP A 167 17.35 10.43 -5.13
CA ASP A 167 17.19 11.64 -4.32
C ASP A 167 15.73 12.02 -4.07
N LYS A 168 14.83 11.70 -5.02
CA LYS A 168 13.42 12.09 -4.95
C LYS A 168 12.50 10.96 -4.48
N GLY A 169 12.90 9.71 -4.63
CA GLY A 169 12.06 8.52 -4.50
C GLY A 169 10.94 8.41 -5.54
N VAL A 170 10.02 7.47 -5.31
CA VAL A 170 8.83 7.23 -6.14
C VAL A 170 7.58 7.22 -5.27
N LYS A 171 6.50 7.88 -5.71
CA LYS A 171 5.23 7.81 -4.97
C LYS A 171 4.70 6.37 -4.92
N PRO A 172 4.15 5.92 -3.77
CA PRO A 172 3.59 4.59 -3.64
C PRO A 172 2.44 4.40 -4.62
N ARG A 173 2.37 3.20 -5.21
CA ARG A 173 1.27 2.83 -6.10
C ARG A 173 0.05 2.47 -5.28
N ASN A 174 -1.12 2.86 -5.77
CA ASN A 174 -2.40 2.42 -5.23
C ASN A 174 -2.92 1.13 -5.91
N PHE A 175 -2.03 0.37 -6.54
CA PHE A 175 -2.33 -0.93 -7.13
C PHE A 175 -1.22 -1.93 -6.78
N LEU A 176 -1.55 -2.92 -5.95
CA LEU A 176 -0.62 -3.88 -5.38
C LEU A 176 -0.78 -5.24 -6.06
N ILE A 177 0.32 -5.71 -6.66
CA ILE A 177 0.37 -6.97 -7.43
C ILE A 177 1.35 -8.01 -6.86
N ASP A 178 1.98 -7.69 -5.72
CA ASP A 178 2.96 -8.58 -5.10
C ASP A 178 2.30 -9.90 -4.65
N LYS A 179 2.91 -11.02 -5.06
CA LYS A 179 2.47 -12.38 -4.71
C LYS A 179 2.61 -12.68 -3.21
N ASN A 180 3.38 -11.89 -2.47
CA ASN A 180 3.45 -11.96 -1.01
C ASN A 180 2.17 -11.44 -0.35
N PHE A 181 1.38 -10.62 -1.05
CA PHE A 181 0.14 -10.05 -0.52
C PHE A 181 -1.11 -10.91 -0.78
N LEU A 182 -0.95 -12.13 -1.30
CA LEU A 182 -2.06 -13.06 -1.55
C LEU A 182 -2.62 -13.64 -0.24
N ASN A 183 -3.93 -13.82 -0.16
CA ASN A 183 -4.62 -14.33 1.04
C ASN A 183 -4.08 -15.69 1.51
N ARG A 184 -3.73 -16.57 0.56
CA ARG A 184 -3.16 -17.89 0.87
C ARG A 184 -1.89 -17.80 1.72
N ARG A 185 -1.08 -16.74 1.58
CA ARG A 185 0.16 -16.56 2.36
C ARG A 185 -0.12 -16.43 3.85
N GLY A 186 -1.16 -15.67 4.23
CA GLY A 186 -1.55 -15.52 5.63
C GLY A 186 -2.02 -16.84 6.25
N THR A 187 -2.87 -17.59 5.53
CA THR A 187 -3.34 -18.91 5.99
C THR A 187 -2.21 -19.93 6.07
N ASP A 188 -1.35 -20.01 5.05
CA ASP A 188 -0.22 -20.94 5.03
C ASP A 188 0.77 -20.61 6.16
N TYR A 189 0.99 -19.32 6.45
CA TYR A 189 1.83 -18.87 7.56
C TYR A 189 1.30 -19.33 8.93
N LEU A 190 0.01 -19.15 9.23
CA LEU A 190 -0.58 -19.61 10.50
C LEU A 190 -0.45 -21.12 10.71
N LYS A 191 -0.56 -21.92 9.64
CA LYS A 191 -0.32 -23.36 9.72
C LYS A 191 1.10 -23.69 10.16
N THR A 192 2.10 -22.88 9.80
CA THR A 192 3.49 -23.07 10.28
C THR A 192 3.62 -22.83 11.78
N LEU A 193 2.78 -21.96 12.34
CA LEU A 193 2.65 -21.75 13.79
C LEU A 193 1.81 -22.86 14.46
N GLY A 194 1.22 -23.78 13.69
CA GLY A 194 0.30 -24.78 14.20
C GLY A 194 -1.04 -24.22 14.67
N LEU A 195 -1.45 -23.07 14.12
CA LEU A 195 -2.74 -22.45 14.36
C LEU A 195 -3.61 -22.63 13.13
N ASP A 196 -4.90 -22.89 13.33
CA ASP A 196 -5.87 -22.98 12.24
C ASP A 196 -6.83 -21.79 12.31
N PHE A 197 -6.79 -20.94 11.29
CA PHE A 197 -7.68 -19.80 11.16
C PHE A 197 -7.80 -19.43 9.68
N PRO A 198 -9.01 -19.48 9.12
CA PRO A 198 -9.21 -19.16 7.72
C PRO A 198 -9.08 -17.65 7.49
N TYR A 199 -8.67 -17.27 6.28
CA TYR A 199 -8.67 -15.87 5.82
C TYR A 199 -7.78 -14.88 6.61
N SER A 200 -6.71 -15.37 7.27
CA SER A 200 -5.69 -14.46 7.84
C SER A 200 -5.10 -13.56 6.76
N LYS A 201 -4.97 -12.28 7.07
CA LYS A 201 -4.23 -11.36 6.20
C LYS A 201 -2.76 -11.78 6.14
N PRO A 202 -2.08 -11.60 4.98
CA PRO A 202 -0.64 -11.78 4.90
C PRO A 202 0.06 -10.66 5.67
N LYS A 203 1.08 -11.01 6.47
CA LYS A 203 1.79 -10.03 7.30
C LYS A 203 2.53 -9.00 6.46
N GLU A 204 3.06 -9.42 5.32
CA GLU A 204 3.83 -8.60 4.39
C GLU A 204 2.99 -7.46 3.84
N LEU A 205 1.67 -7.67 3.67
CA LEU A 205 0.76 -6.59 3.29
C LEU A 205 0.65 -5.54 4.40
N ILE A 206 0.53 -5.97 5.66
CA ILE A 206 0.35 -5.03 6.77
C ILE A 206 1.65 -4.27 7.01
N ILE A 207 2.81 -4.94 6.97
CA ILE A 207 4.14 -4.30 7.00
C ILE A 207 4.23 -3.23 5.91
N HIS A 208 3.95 -3.61 4.66
CA HIS A 208 3.95 -2.69 3.53
C HIS A 208 3.06 -1.47 3.78
N LEU A 209 1.82 -1.67 4.22
CA LEU A 209 0.90 -0.56 4.49
C LEU A 209 1.42 0.35 5.61
N LEU A 210 2.00 -0.20 6.68
CA LEU A 210 2.54 0.59 7.80
C LEU A 210 3.78 1.39 7.38
N GLU A 211 4.62 0.86 6.49
CA GLU A 211 5.75 1.57 5.89
C GLU A 211 5.26 2.73 5.01
N LYS A 212 4.26 2.51 4.15
CA LYS A 212 3.76 3.54 3.22
C LYS A 212 3.07 4.72 3.89
N VAL A 213 2.69 4.59 5.15
CA VAL A 213 2.14 5.70 5.94
C VAL A 213 3.20 6.39 6.79
N HIS A 214 4.47 6.00 6.64
CA HIS A 214 5.64 6.55 7.36
C HIS A 214 5.36 6.65 8.86
N LEU A 215 4.87 5.54 9.41
CA LEU A 215 4.45 5.48 10.80
C LEU A 215 5.60 5.89 11.72
N ALA A 216 5.38 6.85 12.62
CA ALA A 216 6.40 7.28 13.58
C ALA A 216 6.95 6.09 14.38
N LYS A 217 8.23 6.16 14.76
CA LYS A 217 8.93 5.05 15.42
C LYS A 217 8.42 4.73 16.83
N ASP A 218 7.59 5.57 17.40
CA ASP A 218 6.96 5.42 18.72
C ASP A 218 5.42 5.40 18.63
N ALA A 219 4.87 5.28 17.42
CA ALA A 219 3.44 5.35 17.19
C ALA A 219 2.67 4.18 17.82
N ILE A 220 1.38 4.42 18.04
CA ILE A 220 0.41 3.40 18.47
C ILE A 220 -0.43 2.98 17.26
N VAL A 221 -0.45 1.68 16.97
CA VAL A 221 -1.28 1.07 15.92
C VAL A 221 -2.50 0.40 16.56
N LEU A 222 -3.69 0.83 16.17
CA LEU A 222 -4.95 0.24 16.63
C LEU A 222 -5.55 -0.61 15.51
N ASP A 223 -5.87 -1.86 15.82
CA ASP A 223 -6.67 -2.74 14.99
C ASP A 223 -7.83 -3.32 15.82
N PHE A 224 -9.02 -2.76 15.61
CA PHE A 224 -10.24 -3.16 16.31
C PHE A 224 -10.99 -4.31 15.64
N PHE A 225 -10.41 -4.89 14.58
CA PHE A 225 -10.85 -6.13 13.93
C PHE A 225 -9.66 -7.08 13.76
N ALA A 226 -8.91 -7.28 14.85
CA ALA A 226 -7.59 -7.91 14.82
C ALA A 226 -7.57 -9.32 14.22
N GLY A 227 -8.67 -10.06 14.32
CA GLY A 227 -8.78 -11.43 13.83
C GLY A 227 -7.63 -12.29 14.35
N SER A 228 -6.78 -12.79 13.45
CA SER A 228 -5.62 -13.61 13.80
C SER A 228 -4.47 -12.87 14.48
N GLY A 229 -4.50 -11.55 14.62
CA GLY A 229 -3.42 -10.76 15.23
C GLY A 229 -2.28 -10.41 14.27
N THR A 230 -2.55 -10.37 12.97
CA THR A 230 -1.54 -10.09 11.94
C THR A 230 -0.91 -8.70 12.12
N THR A 231 -1.70 -7.70 12.50
CA THR A 231 -1.22 -6.32 12.72
C THR A 231 -0.20 -6.22 13.85
N GLY A 232 -0.43 -6.92 14.97
CA GLY A 232 0.52 -6.91 16.09
C GLY A 232 1.87 -7.53 15.70
N GLU A 233 1.85 -8.61 14.94
CA GLU A 233 3.10 -9.22 14.44
C GLU A 233 3.84 -8.30 13.47
N ALA A 234 3.15 -7.64 12.53
CA ALA A 234 3.76 -6.70 11.60
C ALA A 234 4.46 -5.54 12.35
N VAL A 235 3.84 -5.03 13.41
CA VAL A 235 4.46 -4.00 14.28
C VAL A 235 5.71 -4.53 14.99
N LEU A 236 5.70 -5.76 15.49
CA LEU A 236 6.87 -6.37 16.12
C LEU A 236 8.03 -6.57 15.13
N GLU A 237 7.75 -6.97 13.89
CA GLU A 237 8.78 -7.11 12.84
C GLU A 237 9.40 -5.74 12.50
N LEU A 238 8.58 -4.71 12.28
CA LEU A 238 9.04 -3.34 12.04
C LEU A 238 9.84 -2.76 13.22
N ASN A 239 9.48 -3.09 14.46
CA ASN A 239 10.25 -2.70 15.64
C ASN A 239 11.66 -3.26 15.61
N ARG A 240 11.80 -4.54 15.27
CA ARG A 240 13.09 -5.22 15.17
C ARG A 240 13.93 -4.67 14.01
N GLU A 241 13.33 -4.52 12.83
CA GLU A 241 14.03 -4.12 11.60
C GLU A 241 14.51 -2.66 11.66
N GLU A 242 13.64 -1.76 12.14
CA GLU A 242 13.94 -0.32 12.15
C GLU A 242 14.47 0.20 13.49
N LYS A 243 14.69 -0.70 14.47
CA LYS A 243 15.02 -0.37 15.86
C LYS A 243 14.06 0.67 16.44
N SER A 244 12.77 0.40 16.33
CA SER A 244 11.69 1.30 16.77
C SER A 244 10.95 0.77 18.00
N GLN A 245 10.08 1.59 18.59
CA GLN A 245 9.34 1.32 19.83
C GLN A 245 7.83 1.50 19.61
N ARG A 246 7.33 1.15 18.42
CA ARG A 246 5.91 1.23 18.10
C ARG A 246 5.13 0.27 18.99
N LYS A 247 3.93 0.69 19.37
CA LYS A 247 3.01 -0.09 20.19
C LYS A 247 1.81 -0.50 19.34
N PHE A 248 1.14 -1.57 19.74
CA PHE A 248 -0.10 -1.98 19.11
C PHE A 248 -1.19 -2.24 20.15
N ILE A 249 -2.44 -1.99 19.77
CA ILE A 249 -3.64 -2.36 20.50
C ILE A 249 -4.50 -3.18 19.54
N LEU A 250 -4.83 -4.41 19.94
CA LEU A 250 -5.65 -5.32 19.16
C LEU A 250 -6.96 -5.58 19.90
N CYS A 251 -8.07 -5.46 19.19
CA CYS A 251 -9.37 -5.85 19.71
C CYS A 251 -10.04 -6.86 18.77
N THR A 252 -10.73 -7.82 19.36
CA THR A 252 -11.58 -8.79 18.67
C THR A 252 -12.81 -9.04 19.55
N ASN A 253 -13.93 -9.37 18.93
CA ASN A 253 -15.15 -9.77 19.65
C ASN A 253 -15.06 -11.18 20.27
N ASN A 254 -13.93 -11.87 20.06
CA ASN A 254 -13.65 -13.24 20.52
C ASN A 254 -14.68 -14.29 20.05
N GLU A 255 -15.42 -14.02 18.97
CA GLU A 255 -16.32 -15.01 18.37
C GLU A 255 -15.51 -16.25 17.97
N GLY A 256 -15.96 -17.45 18.33
CA GLY A 256 -15.22 -18.69 18.08
C GLY A 256 -13.87 -18.76 18.79
N GLN A 257 -13.71 -18.07 19.93
CA GLN A 257 -12.48 -18.04 20.73
C GLN A 257 -11.24 -17.54 19.96
N ILE A 258 -11.45 -16.69 18.94
CA ILE A 258 -10.37 -16.17 18.09
C ILE A 258 -9.27 -15.47 18.91
N ALA A 259 -9.63 -14.76 19.99
CA ALA A 259 -8.65 -14.09 20.83
C ALA A 259 -7.74 -15.11 21.53
N GLU A 260 -8.34 -16.12 22.15
CA GLU A 260 -7.70 -17.07 23.05
C GLU A 260 -6.98 -18.21 22.32
N GLU A 261 -7.52 -18.66 21.19
CA GLU A 261 -7.02 -19.81 20.44
C GLU A 261 -6.15 -19.41 19.25
N VAL A 262 -6.29 -18.20 18.72
CA VAL A 262 -5.57 -17.75 17.51
C VAL A 262 -4.71 -16.52 17.75
N CYS A 263 -5.32 -15.37 18.06
CA CYS A 263 -4.64 -14.07 18.14
C CYS A 263 -3.55 -14.03 19.22
N TYR A 264 -3.93 -14.32 20.48
CA TYR A 264 -3.01 -14.32 21.60
C TYR A 264 -1.93 -15.42 21.47
N PRO A 265 -2.26 -16.68 21.08
CA PRO A 265 -1.25 -17.69 20.80
C PRO A 265 -0.29 -17.33 19.67
N ARG A 266 -0.77 -16.70 18.59
CA ARG A 266 0.08 -16.19 17.50
C ARG A 266 1.12 -15.22 18.06
N LEU A 267 0.67 -14.16 18.73
CA LEU A 267 1.55 -13.13 19.28
C LEU A 267 2.54 -13.71 20.31
N ARG A 268 2.07 -14.58 21.20
CA ARG A 268 2.94 -15.26 22.17
C ARG A 268 4.06 -16.05 21.48
N LYS A 269 3.73 -16.81 20.41
CA LYS A 269 4.71 -17.60 19.65
C LYS A 269 5.72 -16.71 18.94
N VAL A 270 5.30 -15.64 18.28
CA VAL A 270 6.24 -14.76 17.56
C VAL A 270 7.12 -13.95 18.51
N ILE A 271 6.61 -13.56 19.69
CA ILE A 271 7.40 -12.87 20.71
C ILE A 271 8.47 -13.80 21.31
N LYS A 272 8.08 -15.03 21.70
CA LYS A 272 8.99 -15.98 22.37
C LYS A 272 9.89 -16.75 21.41
N GLY A 273 9.53 -16.81 20.13
CA GLY A 273 10.09 -17.74 19.18
C GLY A 273 9.34 -19.07 19.15
N TYR A 274 9.44 -19.78 18.04
CA TYR A 274 8.69 -21.01 17.80
C TYR A 274 9.41 -21.92 16.81
N VAL A 275 9.14 -23.22 16.93
CA VAL A 275 9.56 -24.22 15.93
C VAL A 275 8.44 -24.36 14.91
N LYS A 276 8.79 -24.35 13.61
CA LYS A 276 7.79 -24.54 12.56
C LYS A 276 7.20 -25.95 12.63
N LYS A 277 5.86 -26.06 12.64
CA LYS A 277 5.14 -27.35 12.75
C LYS A 277 5.57 -28.39 11.71
N ASN A 278 5.93 -27.97 10.51
CA ASN A 278 6.31 -28.86 9.40
C ASN A 278 7.84 -29.00 9.22
N LYS A 279 8.64 -28.38 10.10
CA LYS A 279 10.10 -28.39 10.05
C LYS A 279 10.66 -28.28 11.46
N ALA A 280 10.77 -29.41 12.15
CA ALA A 280 11.15 -29.48 13.56
C ALA A 280 12.55 -28.87 13.83
N ASP A 281 13.42 -28.85 12.83
CA ASP A 281 14.79 -28.32 12.97
C ASP A 281 14.89 -26.80 12.67
N GLU A 282 13.80 -26.16 12.24
CA GLU A 282 13.77 -24.71 11.99
C GLU A 282 13.15 -23.96 13.18
N MET A 283 14.02 -23.57 14.13
CA MET A 283 13.67 -22.65 15.22
C MET A 283 13.70 -21.19 14.73
N ILE A 284 12.58 -20.50 14.87
CA ILE A 284 12.48 -19.05 14.62
C ILE A 284 12.73 -18.31 15.92
N LYS A 285 13.74 -17.44 15.92
CA LYS A 285 14.04 -16.56 17.05
C LYS A 285 12.86 -15.61 17.28
N GLY A 286 12.49 -15.42 18.55
CA GLY A 286 11.46 -14.48 18.94
C GLY A 286 11.77 -13.04 18.56
N LEU A 287 10.73 -12.25 18.31
CA LEU A 287 10.80 -10.82 18.02
C LEU A 287 11.04 -9.96 19.27
N GLU A 288 10.94 -10.56 20.46
CA GLU A 288 10.96 -9.86 21.75
C GLU A 288 9.75 -8.92 21.90
N GLY A 289 9.45 -8.50 23.14
CA GLY A 289 8.29 -7.66 23.46
C GLY A 289 7.42 -8.20 24.58
N ASN A 290 6.52 -7.36 25.07
CA ASN A 290 5.56 -7.67 26.13
C ASN A 290 4.13 -7.65 25.58
N LEU A 291 3.29 -8.52 26.10
CA LEU A 291 1.89 -8.62 25.72
C LEU A 291 1.03 -8.68 26.98
N GLN A 292 0.04 -7.80 27.05
CA GLN A 292 -1.00 -7.83 28.07
C GLN A 292 -2.31 -8.26 27.40
N TYR A 293 -3.08 -9.09 28.10
CA TYR A 293 -4.38 -9.58 27.67
C TYR A 293 -5.43 -9.06 28.62
N PHE A 294 -6.47 -8.45 28.07
CA PHE A 294 -7.60 -7.89 28.82
C PHE A 294 -8.88 -8.49 28.26
N GLN A 295 -9.83 -8.75 29.15
CA GLN A 295 -11.18 -9.16 28.78
C GLN A 295 -12.14 -8.13 29.35
N THR A 296 -13.13 -7.75 28.56
CA THR A 296 -14.21 -6.86 29.02
C THR A 296 -15.37 -7.72 29.50
N ASP A 297 -15.91 -7.39 30.67
CA ASP A 297 -17.17 -7.96 31.16
C ASP A 297 -18.21 -6.84 31.32
N LEU A 298 -19.48 -7.20 31.18
CA LEU A 298 -20.59 -6.28 31.39
C LEU A 298 -20.93 -6.24 32.88
N ILE A 299 -20.74 -5.08 33.48
CA ILE A 299 -21.16 -4.84 34.84
C ILE A 299 -22.62 -4.36 34.79
N SER A 300 -23.51 -5.08 35.48
CA SER A 300 -24.87 -4.59 35.74
C SER A 300 -24.76 -3.33 36.59
N VAL A 301 -25.17 -2.19 36.04
CA VAL A 301 -25.25 -0.95 36.81
C VAL A 301 -26.61 -0.32 36.62
N GLU A 302 -27.41 -0.32 37.68
CA GLU A 302 -28.79 0.18 37.64
C GLU A 302 -28.87 1.68 37.32
N ASN A 303 -27.79 2.48 37.50
CA ASN A 303 -27.83 3.93 37.27
C ASN A 303 -26.44 4.53 36.93
N LEU A 304 -26.00 4.48 35.67
CA LEU A 304 -24.75 5.10 35.19
C LEU A 304 -24.66 6.63 35.40
N LEU A 305 -25.80 7.30 35.54
CA LEU A 305 -25.88 8.77 35.63
C LEU A 305 -25.40 9.33 36.98
N ASN A 306 -25.31 8.50 38.04
CA ASN A 306 -24.99 8.93 39.41
C ASN A 306 -23.87 8.10 40.08
N ILE A 307 -22.87 7.67 39.31
CA ILE A 307 -21.72 6.92 39.85
C ILE A 307 -20.52 7.86 39.98
N SER A 308 -19.90 7.92 41.17
CA SER A 308 -18.66 8.66 41.37
C SER A 308 -17.49 8.03 40.59
N ASP A 309 -16.49 8.83 40.23
CA ASP A 309 -15.31 8.35 39.50
C ASP A 309 -14.54 7.27 40.28
N GLU A 310 -14.52 7.33 41.61
CA GLU A 310 -13.94 6.29 42.47
C GLU A 310 -14.65 4.94 42.29
N LYS A 311 -15.98 4.95 42.21
CA LYS A 311 -16.76 3.72 42.05
C LYS A 311 -16.65 3.17 40.62
N ARG A 312 -16.41 4.03 39.62
CA ARG A 312 -16.04 3.60 38.26
C ARG A 312 -14.69 2.90 38.25
N HIS A 313 -13.71 3.41 38.99
CA HIS A 313 -12.40 2.77 39.17
C HIS A 313 -12.53 1.41 39.87
N GLU A 314 -13.24 1.32 41.00
CA GLU A 314 -13.47 0.04 41.70
C GLU A 314 -14.20 -0.98 40.83
N LEU A 315 -15.18 -0.55 40.02
CA LEU A 315 -15.92 -1.43 39.13
C LEU A 315 -15.03 -1.95 37.99
N THR A 316 -14.12 -1.11 37.49
CA THR A 316 -13.14 -1.49 36.47
C THR A 316 -12.16 -2.54 37.02
N GLU A 317 -11.67 -2.36 38.25
CA GLU A 317 -10.83 -3.38 38.92
C GLU A 317 -11.58 -4.69 39.20
N LYS A 318 -12.89 -4.64 39.44
CA LYS A 318 -13.72 -5.85 39.64
C LYS A 318 -14.02 -6.62 38.37
N ALA A 319 -14.00 -5.96 37.21
CA ALA A 319 -14.29 -6.60 35.92
C ALA A 319 -13.08 -7.28 35.26
N GLY A 320 -11.86 -7.08 35.78
CA GLY A 320 -10.64 -7.76 35.32
C GLY A 320 -9.42 -6.85 35.28
#